data_AF-A0A1X0UDN8-F1
#
_entry.id   AF-A0A1X0UDN8-F1
#
_cell.length_a   1.000
_cell.length_b   1.000
_cell.length_c   1.000
_cell.angle_alpha   90.00
_cell.angle_beta   90.00
_cell.angle_gamma   90.00
#
_symmetry.space_group_name_H-M   'P 1'
#
loop_
_entity.id
_entity.type
_entity.pdbx_description
1 polymer ?
#
loop_
_entity_poly.entity_id
_entity_poly.type
_entity_poly.pdbx_seq_one_letter_code
_entity_poly.pdbx_strand_id
1 'polypeptide(L)'
;MQNRPEKFLYDELVVPYSAALQPGGDNVHNILVQDGCDVDYTEHAGIAGSRRAAYFVLNALDPENPQPVPCDRAAPLSGSTF
;
A
#
# COMPACT_ATOMS: atom_id res chain seq x y z
N MET A 1 -3.54 -3.46 15.43
CA MET A 1 -2.31 -4.16 15.00
C MET A 1 -2.64 -5.62 14.77
N GLN A 2 -3.15 -6.00 13.59
CA GLN A 2 -3.24 -7.41 13.24
C GLN A 2 -1.85 -7.83 12.75
N ASN A 3 -1.23 -8.76 13.48
CA ASN A 3 -0.05 -9.50 13.02
C ASN A 3 -0.43 -10.28 11.76
N ARG A 4 -0.18 -9.71 10.58
CA ARG A 4 -0.15 -10.43 9.31
C ARG A 4 1.29 -10.43 8.81
N PRO A 5 2.13 -11.38 9.29
CA PRO A 5 3.58 -11.35 9.09
C PRO A 5 4.05 -11.48 7.62
N GLU A 6 3.13 -11.55 6.65
CA GLU A 6 3.45 -11.96 5.28
C GLU A 6 2.85 -11.04 4.22
N LYS A 7 2.67 -9.73 4.47
CA LYS A 7 1.79 -8.99 3.57
C LYS A 7 2.27 -7.64 3.01
N PHE A 8 3.43 -7.11 3.42
CA PHE A 8 4.24 -6.22 2.57
C PHE A 8 5.40 -7.08 2.06
N LEU A 9 5.09 -7.88 1.03
CA LEU A 9 5.91 -9.00 0.59
C LEU A 9 7.05 -8.61 -0.34
N TYR A 10 6.92 -7.47 -1.02
CA TYR A 10 7.73 -7.14 -2.20
C TYR A 10 8.66 -5.95 -2.00
N ASP A 11 8.61 -5.26 -0.85
CA ASP A 11 9.60 -4.22 -0.54
C ASP A 11 10.96 -4.88 -0.31
N GLU A 12 11.87 -4.60 -1.23
CA GLU A 12 13.22 -5.16 -1.28
C GLU A 12 14.27 -4.27 -0.60
N LEU A 13 13.93 -3.04 -0.19
CA LEU A 13 14.86 -2.09 0.43
C LEU A 13 14.61 -1.88 1.93
N VAL A 14 13.37 -1.89 2.40
CA VAL A 14 13.02 -1.70 3.82
C VAL A 14 12.53 -3.01 4.41
N VAL A 15 13.45 -3.76 5.01
CA VAL A 15 13.21 -5.11 5.55
C VAL A 15 13.57 -5.19 7.05
N PRO A 16 12.67 -5.68 7.93
CA PRO A 16 11.28 -6.04 7.62
C PRO A 16 10.45 -4.78 7.33
N TYR A 17 9.41 -4.92 6.50
CA TYR A 17 8.53 -3.79 6.13
C TYR A 17 7.93 -3.07 7.34
N SER A 18 7.81 -3.75 8.47
CA SER A 18 7.34 -3.18 9.72
C SER A 18 8.19 -1.99 10.21
N ALA A 19 9.43 -1.86 9.73
CA ALA A 19 10.30 -0.73 10.00
C ALA A 19 9.79 0.59 9.38
N ALA A 20 8.94 0.52 8.34
CA ALA A 20 8.30 1.68 7.72
C ALA A 20 7.00 2.12 8.42
N LEU A 21 6.49 1.34 9.39
CA LEU A 21 5.23 1.62 10.03
C LEU A 21 5.40 2.69 11.11
N GLN A 22 4.54 3.69 11.09
CA GLN A 22 4.47 4.65 12.19
C GLN A 22 3.92 3.96 13.45
N PRO A 23 4.43 4.27 14.65
CA PRO A 23 3.84 3.81 15.89
C PRO A 23 2.35 4.12 15.92
N GLY A 24 1.54 3.14 16.36
CA GLY A 24 0.08 3.27 16.34
C GLY A 24 -0.44 4.39 17.24
N GLY A 25 -1.72 4.69 17.07
CA GLY A 25 -2.47 5.70 17.83
C GLY A 25 -3.79 6.00 17.14
N ASP A 26 -4.66 6.78 17.78
CA ASP A 26 -6.02 7.03 17.26
C ASP A 26 -6.03 7.76 15.91
N ASN A 27 -4.95 8.49 15.60
CA ASN A 27 -4.79 9.24 14.35
C ASN A 27 -3.85 8.55 13.34
N VAL A 28 -3.49 7.28 13.55
CA VAL A 28 -2.58 6.54 12.67
C VAL A 28 -3.29 5.36 12.06
N HIS A 29 -3.39 5.36 10.72
CA HIS A 29 -3.88 4.24 9.95
C HIS A 29 -2.78 3.71 9.03
N ASN A 30 -2.12 2.63 9.44
CA ASN A 30 -1.13 1.94 8.62
C ASN A 30 -1.85 1.03 7.62
N ILE A 31 -1.64 1.27 6.32
CA ILE A 31 -2.24 0.51 5.23
C ILE A 31 -1.18 -0.33 4.55
N LEU A 32 -1.58 -1.55 4.20
CA LEU A 32 -0.79 -2.44 3.38
C LEU A 32 -1.28 -2.39 1.94
N VAL A 33 -0.39 -2.08 0.99
CA VAL A 33 -0.82 -1.93 -0.41
C VAL A 33 -1.29 -3.25 -1.04
N GLN A 34 -0.97 -4.41 -0.46
CA GLN A 34 -1.52 -5.71 -0.89
C GLN A 34 -2.87 -6.07 -0.24
N ASP A 35 -3.35 -5.30 0.74
CA ASP A 35 -4.57 -5.66 1.46
C ASP A 35 -5.82 -5.53 0.60
N GLY A 36 -6.40 -6.66 0.22
CA GLY A 36 -7.57 -6.72 -0.66
C GLY A 36 -7.22 -6.83 -2.14
N CYS A 37 -5.93 -6.99 -2.48
CA CYS A 37 -5.48 -7.23 -3.85
C CYS A 37 -4.21 -8.10 -3.86
N ASP A 38 -4.37 -9.43 -3.88
CA ASP A 38 -3.23 -10.36 -3.79
C ASP A 38 -2.40 -10.43 -5.09
N VAL A 39 -2.81 -9.71 -6.13
CA VAL A 39 -2.07 -9.55 -7.39
C VAL A 39 -1.30 -8.23 -7.48
N ASP A 40 -1.40 -7.37 -6.45
CA ASP A 40 -0.63 -6.12 -6.39
C ASP A 40 0.81 -6.42 -5.94
N TYR A 41 1.71 -6.50 -6.91
CA TYR A 41 3.12 -6.76 -6.69
C TYR A 41 3.96 -5.49 -6.50
N THR A 42 3.35 -4.38 -6.06
CA THR A 42 4.05 -3.12 -5.80
C THR A 42 5.24 -3.36 -4.86
N GLU A 43 6.45 -3.05 -5.35
CA GLU A 43 7.71 -3.06 -4.61
C GLU A 43 8.11 -1.64 -4.14
N HIS A 44 9.33 -1.48 -3.62
CA HIS A 44 9.76 -0.27 -2.94
C HIS A 44 9.67 0.99 -3.82
N ALA A 45 10.24 0.97 -5.03
CA ALA A 45 10.20 2.11 -5.94
C ALA A 45 8.80 2.31 -6.53
N GLY A 46 8.12 1.21 -6.84
CA GLY A 46 6.81 1.18 -7.47
C GLY A 46 5.71 1.80 -6.63
N ILE A 47 5.86 1.92 -5.31
CA ILE A 47 4.83 2.54 -4.46
C ILE A 47 4.51 3.99 -4.90
N ALA A 48 5.50 4.71 -5.44
CA ALA A 48 5.31 6.08 -5.92
C ALA A 48 4.42 6.16 -7.18
N GLY A 49 4.41 5.13 -8.02
CA GLY A 49 3.56 5.05 -9.21
C GLY A 49 2.33 4.17 -9.06
N SER A 50 2.15 3.54 -7.89
CA SER A 50 1.02 2.66 -7.60
C SER A 50 -0.30 3.43 -7.65
N ARG A 51 -1.14 3.09 -8.63
CA ARG A 51 -2.52 3.58 -8.71
C ARG A 51 -3.29 3.25 -7.43
N ARG A 52 -3.05 2.08 -6.85
CA ARG A 52 -3.69 1.63 -5.62
C ARG A 52 -3.30 2.50 -4.43
N ALA A 53 -2.01 2.77 -4.25
CA ALA A 53 -1.52 3.68 -3.22
C ALA A 53 -2.12 5.09 -3.39
N ALA A 54 -2.22 5.59 -4.62
CA ALA A 54 -2.82 6.90 -4.90
C ALA A 54 -4.29 6.98 -4.44
N TYR A 55 -5.07 5.90 -4.61
CA TYR A 55 -6.47 5.86 -4.17
C TYR A 55 -6.62 5.77 -2.65
N PHE A 56 -5.68 5.12 -1.95
CA PHE A 56 -5.64 5.21 -0.49
C PHE A 56 -5.37 6.63 0.00
N VAL A 57 -4.40 7.31 -0.62
CA VAL A 57 -4.10 8.71 -0.31
C VAL A 57 -5.32 9.60 -0.61
N LEU A 58 -5.98 9.40 -1.74
CA LEU A 58 -7.19 10.14 -2.11
C LEU A 58 -8.30 9.97 -1.06
N ASN A 59 -8.57 8.73 -0.63
CA ASN A 59 -9.59 8.44 0.38
C ASN A 59 -9.23 8.98 1.76
N ALA A 60 -7.95 9.15 2.07
CA ALA A 60 -7.50 9.81 3.29
C ALA A 60 -7.66 11.34 3.21
N LEU A 61 -7.49 11.93 2.02
CA LEU A 61 -7.65 13.38 1.80
C LEU A 61 -9.11 13.82 1.71
N ASP A 62 -10.01 12.96 1.22
CA ASP A 62 -11.46 13.21 1.13
C ASP A 62 -12.26 12.02 1.69
N PRO A 63 -12.34 11.90 3.03
CA PRO A 63 -13.03 10.79 3.68
C PRO A 63 -14.57 10.85 3.54
N GLU A 64 -15.14 12.01 3.16
CA GLU A 64 -16.59 12.15 2.96
C GLU A 64 -17.05 11.55 1.62
N ASN A 65 -16.14 11.40 0.65
CA ASN A 65 -16.45 10.88 -0.70
C ASN A 65 -15.47 9.76 -1.13
N PRO A 66 -15.44 8.62 -0.41
CA PRO A 66 -14.46 7.57 -0.67
C PRO A 66 -14.63 6.95 -2.06
N GLN A 67 -13.52 6.79 -2.75
CA GLN A 67 -13.44 6.11 -4.04
C GLN A 67 -13.12 4.62 -3.89
N PRO A 68 -13.66 3.74 -4.74
CA PRO A 68 -13.26 2.33 -4.77
C PRO A 68 -11.75 2.19 -5.05
N VAL A 69 -11.04 1.47 -4.18
CA VAL A 69 -9.61 1.22 -4.36
C VAL A 69 -9.41 0.15 -5.44
N PRO A 70 -8.68 0.44 -6.53
CA PRO A 70 -8.49 -0.51 -7.63
C PRO A 70 -7.65 -1.72 -7.21
N CYS A 71 -7.82 -2.83 -7.93
CA CYS A 71 -6.99 -4.03 -7.80
C CYS A 71 -6.43 -4.39 -9.18
N ASP A 72 -5.22 -3.91 -9.43
CA ASP A 72 -4.49 -4.08 -10.68
C ASP A 72 -3.10 -4.66 -10.36
N ARG A 73 -2.43 -5.29 -11.33
CA ARG A 73 -1.02 -5.64 -11.18
C ARG A 73 -0.17 -4.37 -11.28
N ALA A 74 0.91 -4.29 -10.51
CA ALA A 74 1.86 -3.19 -10.47
C ALA A 74 3.16 -3.49 -11.26
N ALA A 75 3.76 -2.48 -11.90
CA ALA A 75 4.93 -2.73 -12.76
C ALA A 75 6.06 -3.07 -11.83
N PRO A 76 7.00 -3.91 -12.28
CA PRO A 76 8.34 -3.83 -11.75
C PRO A 76 8.85 -2.37 -11.83
N LEU A 77 9.35 -1.84 -10.72
CA LEU A 77 10.01 -0.54 -10.54
C LEU A 77 9.14 0.72 -10.71
N SER A 78 8.16 0.73 -11.62
CA SER A 78 7.34 1.94 -11.86
C SER A 78 5.99 1.93 -11.15
N GLY A 79 5.48 0.77 -10.72
CA GLY A 79 4.18 0.64 -10.06
C GLY A 79 2.95 1.04 -10.87
N SER A 80 3.11 1.37 -12.16
CA SER A 80 1.99 1.66 -13.06
C SER A 80 1.05 0.44 -13.21
N THR A 81 -0.01 0.52 -14.00
CA THR A 81 -0.93 -0.61 -14.25
C THR A 81 -0.62 -1.30 -15.59
N PHE A 82 -0.73 -2.64 -15.69
CA PHE A 82 -0.56 -3.46 -16.94
C PHE A 82 -1.81 -4.26 -17.26
#